data_AF-A0A1I7WEF1-F1
#
_entry.id   AF-A0A1I7WEF1-F1
#
_cell.length_a   1.000
_cell.length_b   1.000
_cell.length_c   1.000
_cell.angle_alpha   90.00
_cell.angle_beta   90.00
_cell.angle_gamma   90.00
#
_symmetry.space_group_name_H-M   'P 1'
#
loop_
_entity.id
_entity.type
_entity.pdbx_description
1 polymer ?
#
loop_
_entity_poly.entity_id
_entity_poly.type
_entity_poly.pdbx_seq_one_letter_code
_entity_poly.pdbx_strand_id
1 'polypeptide(L)' 'MNSGLYCRIIENLYLPFVKNVNNNARLVQDNDPKHKRKYTRDRFAHMGIKCLDWTPKSPDLNPIRKKDTLITGC' A
#
# COMPACT_ATOMS: atom_id res chain seq x y z
N MET A 1 -3.44 -0.56 -13.25
CA MET A 1 -3.20 0.67 -12.45
C MET A 1 -1.74 1.08 -12.56
N ASN A 2 -1.44 2.36 -12.79
CA ASN A 2 -0.06 2.87 -12.88
C ASN A 2 0.39 3.55 -11.57
N SER A 3 1.69 3.80 -11.42
CA SER A 3 2.27 4.39 -10.20
C SER A 3 1.74 5.80 -9.89
N GLY A 4 1.43 6.60 -10.92
CA GLY A 4 0.88 7.95 -10.73
C GLY A 4 -0.52 7.94 -10.12
N LEU A 5 -1.41 7.10 -10.67
CA LEU A 5 -2.76 6.92 -10.14
C LEU A 5 -2.72 6.34 -8.72
N TYR A 6 -1.81 5.42 -8.46
CA TYR A 6 -1.58 4.89 -7.12
C TYR A 6 -1.17 5.97 -6.11
N CYS A 7 -0.20 6.81 -6.47
CA CYS A 7 0.21 7.92 -5.62
C CYS A 7 -0.95 8.89 -5.34
N ARG A 8 -1.79 9.19 -6.34
CA ARG A 8 -2.97 10.06 -6.16
C ARG A 8 -3.99 9.47 -5.19
N ILE A 9 -4.23 8.17 -5.26
CA ILE A 9 -5.14 7.48 -4.32
C ILE A 9 -4.61 7.59 -2.89
N ILE A 10 -3.31 7.34 -2.70
CA ILE A 10 -2.67 7.45 -1.39
C ILE A 10 -2.72 8.88 -0.85
N GLU A 11 -2.48 9.87 -1.71
CA GLU A 11 -2.51 11.28 -1.34
C GLU A 11 -3.91 11.74 -0.94
N ASN A 12 -4.92 11.38 -1.73
CA ASN A 12 -6.28 11.90 -1.55
C ASN A 12 -7.10 11.12 -0.51
N LEU A 13 -6.83 9.83 -0.31
CA LEU A 13 -7.63 8.99 0.58
C LEU A 13 -6.86 8.56 1.83
N TYR A 14 -5.64 8.04 1.66
CA TYR A 14 -4.90 7.46 2.79
C TYR A 14 -4.31 8.53 3.73
N LEU A 15 -3.68 9.58 3.20
CA LEU A 15 -3.11 10.65 4.02
C LEU A 15 -4.12 11.35 4.95
N PRO A 16 -5.29 11.83 4.48
CA PRO A 16 -6.26 12.46 5.38
C PRO A 16 -6.82 11.47 6.41
N PHE A 17 -7.02 10.21 6.03
CA PHE A 17 -7.46 9.16 6.95
C PHE A 17 -6.45 8.93 8.08
N VAL A 18 -5.17 8.75 7.75
CA VAL A 18 -4.11 8.52 8.73
C VAL A 18 -3.91 9.70 9.66
N LYS A 19 -3.99 10.93 9.14
CA LYS A 19 -3.92 12.13 9.98
C LYS A 19 -5.03 12.19 11.03
N ASN A 20 -6.22 11.69 10.71
CA ASN A 20 -7.36 11.68 11.61
C ASN A 20 -7.34 10.51 12.61
N VAL A 21 -6.73 9.37 12.25
CA VAL A 21 -6.77 8.15 13.08
C VAL A 21 -5.50 7.94 13.89
N ASN A 22 -4.32 8.03 13.25
CA ASN A 22 -3.03 7.82 13.90
C ASN A 22 -1.89 8.35 13.03
N ASN A 23 -1.29 9.47 13.44
CA ASN A 23 -0.23 10.14 12.68
C ASN A 23 1.09 9.32 12.57
N ASN A 24 1.20 8.17 13.24
CA ASN A 24 2.36 7.27 13.16
C ASN A 24 2.03 5.93 12.48
N ALA A 25 0.92 5.86 11.71
CA ALA A 25 0.55 4.67 10.95
C ALA A 25 1.64 4.29 9.92
N ARG A 26 1.81 2.97 9.71
CA ARG A 26 2.72 2.42 8.70
C ARG A 26 1.89 1.78 7.60
N LEU A 27 2.15 2.18 6.36
CA LEU A 27 1.48 1.62 5.19
C LEU A 27 2.06 0.23 4.88
N VAL A 28 1.19 -0.76 4.77
CA VAL A 28 1.51 -2.11 4.28
C VAL A 28 0.92 -2.25 2.88
N GLN A 29 1.73 -2.67 1.92
CA GLN A 29 1.34 -2.89 0.53
C GLN A 29 1.92 -4.21 0.02
N ASP A 30 1.32 -4.76 -1.03
CA ASP A 30 1.86 -5.94 -1.70
C ASP A 30 3.15 -5.61 -2.46
N ASN A 31 3.86 -6.66 -2.89
CA ASN A 31 5.14 -6.50 -3.55
C ASN A 31 5.02 -6.34 -5.08
N ASP A 32 3.86 -5.89 -5.56
CA ASP A 32 3.60 -5.76 -6.98
C ASP A 32 4.57 -4.72 -7.60
N PRO A 33 5.20 -5.02 -8.76
CA PRO A 33 6.17 -4.14 -9.41
C PRO A 33 5.75 -2.68 -9.56
N LYS A 34 4.45 -2.40 -9.65
CA LYS A 34 3.91 -1.02 -9.75
C LYS A 34 4.09 -0.21 -8.45
N HIS A 35 4.17 -0.87 -7.30
CA HIS A 35 4.36 -0.27 -5.96
C HIS A 35 5.84 -0.01 -5.65
N LYS A 36 6.75 -0.75 -6.28
CA LYS A 36 8.21 -0.66 -6.11
C LYS A 36 8.92 0.34 -7.02
N ARG A 37 8.19 1.06 -7.87
CA ARG A 37 8.80 2.06 -8.76
C ARG A 37 9.44 3.19 -7.94
N LYS A 38 10.59 3.66 -8.41
CA LYS A 38 11.32 4.79 -7.81
C LYS A 38 10.40 6.00 -7.58
N TYR A 39 9.56 6.32 -8.57
CA TYR A 39 8.56 7.39 -8.48
C TYR A 39 7.66 7.29 -7.25
N THR A 40 7.10 6.09 -6.97
CA THR A 40 6.21 5.86 -5.84
C THR A 40 6.96 6.06 -4.53
N ARG A 41 8.18 5.53 -4.43
CA ARG A 41 9.03 5.67 -3.24
C ARG A 41 9.39 7.12 -2.96
N ASP A 42 9.80 7.86 -3.99
CA ASP A 42 10.17 9.28 -3.86
C ASP A 42 8.95 10.11 -3.43
N ARG A 43 7.78 9.83 -4.01
CA ARG A 43 6.51 10.49 -3.63
C ARG A 43 6.12 10.19 -2.19
N PHE A 44 6.28 8.95 -1.73
CA PHE A 44 6.00 8.57 -0.34
C PHE A 44 6.95 9.23 0.65
N ALA A 45 8.24 9.34 0.30
CA ALA A 45 9.21 10.08 1.09
C ALA A 45 8.82 11.56 1.22
N HIS A 46 8.41 12.20 0.11
CA HIS A 46 7.92 13.59 0.13
C HIS A 46 6.65 13.76 0.99
N MET A 47 5.80 12.72 1.07
CA MET A 47 4.58 12.73 1.88
C MET A 47 4.82 12.35 3.35
N GLY A 48 6.04 11.93 3.73
CA GLY A 48 6.35 11.43 5.07
C GLY A 48 5.70 10.08 5.39
N ILE A 49 5.32 9.30 4.39
CA ILE A 49 4.66 8.00 4.58
C ILE A 49 5.70 6.94 4.93
N LYS A 50 5.55 6.33 6.11
CA LYS A 50 6.36 5.17 6.51
C LYS A 50 5.76 3.90 5.92
N CYS A 51 6.48 3.24 5.02
CA CYS A 51 6.11 1.90 4.55
C CYS A 51 6.76 0.81 5.40
N LEU A 52 6.06 -0.31 5.54
CA LEU A 52 6.64 -1.54 6.11
C LEU A 52 7.26 -2.37 4.97
N ASP A 53 8.52 -2.80 5.14
CA ASP A 53 9.16 -3.71 4.19
C ASP A 53 8.53 -5.09 4.32
N TRP A 54 7.70 -5.44 3.33
CA TRP A 54 7.02 -6.73 3.28
C TRP A 54 7.80 -7.73 2.42
N THR A 55 8.13 -8.88 2.99
CA THR A 55 8.86 -9.92 2.25
C THR A 55 7.97 -10.56 1.17
N PRO A 56 8.46 -10.72 -0.08
CA PRO A 56 7.67 -11.22 -1.20
C PRO A 56 7.11 -12.65 -1.04
N LYS A 57 7.64 -13.45 -0.11
CA LYS A 57 7.25 -14.86 0.09
C LYS A 57 6.15 -15.10 1.12
N SER A 58 5.44 -14.06 1.56
CA SER A 58 4.37 -14.20 2.57
C SER A 58 3.00 -13.73 2.06
N PRO A 59 2.42 -14.41 1.04
CA PRO A 59 1.10 -14.08 0.54
C PRO A 59 0.00 -14.39 1.58
N ASP A 60 0.27 -15.27 2.55
CA ASP A 60 -0.65 -15.67 3.63
C ASP A 60 -0.74 -14.64 4.76
N LEU A 61 0.19 -13.68 4.80
CA LEU A 61 0.22 -12.64 5.82
C LEU A 61 -0.50 -11.36 5.37
N ASN A 62 -0.89 -11.25 4.09
CA ASN A 62 -1.66 -10.11 3.61
C ASN A 62 -3.15 -10.30 3.98
N PRO A 63 -3.71 -9.51 4.91
CA PRO A 63 -5.12 -9.64 5.29
C PRO A 63 -6.09 -9.40 4.14
N ILE A 64 -5.64 -8.69 3.09
CA ILE A 64 -6.42 -8.39 1.89
C ILE A 64 -6.49 -9.62 0.97
N ARG A 65 -5.35 -10.30 0.72
CA ARG A 65 -5.31 -11.47 -0.18
C ARG A 65 -6.15 -12.65 0.32
N LYS A 66 -6.29 -12.82 1.64
CA LYS A 66 -7.13 -13.90 2.20
C LYS A 66 -8.60 -13.79 1.79
N LYS A 67 -9.10 -12.58 1.48
CA LYS A 67 -10.50 -12.38 1.09
C LYS A 67 -10.77 -12.82 -0.36
N ASP A 68 -9.78 -12.70 -1.25
CA ASP A 68 -9.91 -13.06 -2.66
C ASP A 68 -9.90 -14.59 -2.90
N THR A 69 -9.27 -15.36 -2.02
CA THR A 69 -9.25 -16.83 -2.12
C THR A 69 -10.62 -17.46 -1.83
N LEU A 70 -11.49 -16.78 -1.08
CA LEU A 70 -12.82 -17.30 -0.72
C LEU A 70 -13.90 -17.06 -1.79
N ILE A 71 -13.62 -16.23 -2.81
CA ILE A 71 -14.58 -15.86 -3.86
C ILE A 71 -14.35 -16.58 -5.19
N THR A 72 -13.28 -17.36 -5.33
CA THR A 72 -12.97 -18.13 -6.55
C THR A 72 -13.21 -19.65 -6.36
N GLY A 73 -14.16 -20.00 -5.51
CA GLY A 73 -14.52 -21.38 -5.16
C GLY A 73 -15.99 -21.72 -5.44
N CYS A 74 -16.55 -21.19 -6.53
CA CYS A 74 -17.83 -21.61 -7.10
C CYS A 74 -17.68 -21.81 -8.61
#